data_AF-A0A1E3B4Y1-F1
#
_entry.id   AF-A0A1E3B4Y1-F1
#
_cell.length_a   1.000
_cell.length_b   1.000
_cell.length_c   1.000
_cell.angle_alpha   90.00
_cell.angle_beta   90.00
_cell.angle_gamma   90.00
#
_symmetry.space_group_name_H-M   'P 1'
#
loop_
_entity.id
_entity.type
_entity.pdbx_description
1 polymer ?
#
loop_
_entity_poly.entity_id
_entity_poly.type
_entity_poly.pdbx_seq_one_letter_code
_entity_poly.pdbx_strand_id
1 'polypeptide(L)'
;MDLRKMMDEHPIPSITPGTVDLASVAGDEPTKQAGSVLNRLNAALAANNAEMLESCFFPSQAYWKDQLALTYHLRTFATPGVIAANLLETKTLRKVTGEIRVNGKAQFSQDLSTLVSNCLNSGMHVSDREANS
;
A
#
# COMPACT_ATOMS: atom_id res chain seq x y z
N MET A 1 11.28 13.71 25.39
CA MET A 1 11.13 13.22 24.00
C MET A 1 11.46 14.39 23.10
N ASP A 2 12.57 14.31 22.37
CA ASP A 2 12.96 15.35 21.42
C ASP A 2 12.43 14.97 20.04
N LEU A 3 11.48 15.74 19.53
CA LEU A 3 10.86 15.49 18.23
C LEU A 3 11.87 15.52 17.09
N ARG A 4 12.93 16.35 17.19
CA ARG A 4 13.95 16.44 16.14
C ARG A 4 14.77 15.16 16.08
N LYS A 5 15.16 14.65 17.25
CA LYS A 5 15.89 13.37 17.35
C LYS A 5 15.08 12.19 16.78
N MET A 6 13.76 12.18 17.00
CA MET A 6 12.89 11.15 16.42
C MET A 6 12.72 11.27 14.91
N MET A 7 12.74 12.50 14.36
CA MET A 7 12.74 12.70 12.91
C MET A 7 14.07 12.26 12.27
N ASP A 8 15.19 12.40 12.99
CA ASP A 8 16.49 11.90 12.53
C ASP A 8 16.54 10.36 12.55
N GLU A 9 15.93 9.72 13.56
CA GLU A 9 15.84 8.26 13.68
C GLU A 9 14.83 7.65 12.69
N HIS A 10 13.76 8.37 12.36
CA HIS A 10 12.68 7.94 11.46
C HIS A 10 12.28 9.06 10.48
N PRO A 11 13.14 9.35 9.48
CA PRO A 11 12.87 10.43 8.53
C PRO A 11 11.60 10.15 7.74
N ILE A 12 10.80 11.19 7.51
CA ILE A 12 9.59 11.09 6.69
C ILE A 12 10.00 10.73 5.25
N PRO A 13 9.21 9.88 4.56
CA PRO A 13 9.29 9.72 3.12
C PRO A 13 9.49 11.01 2.36
N SER A 14 10.59 11.08 1.61
CA SER A 14 10.80 12.17 0.66
C SER A 14 11.22 11.58 -0.67
N ILE A 15 10.49 11.94 -1.72
CA ILE A 15 10.91 11.63 -3.08
C ILE A 15 11.77 12.79 -3.55
N THR A 16 13.01 12.50 -3.94
CA THR A 16 13.91 13.51 -4.49
C THR A 16 13.26 14.16 -5.72
N PRO A 17 13.22 15.49 -5.85
CA PRO A 17 12.69 16.14 -7.03
C PRO A 17 13.32 15.59 -8.31
N GLY A 18 12.51 15.34 -9.34
CA GLY A 18 12.95 14.72 -10.60
C GLY A 18 12.98 13.19 -10.60
N THR A 19 12.69 12.52 -9.47
CA THR A 19 12.55 11.05 -9.42
C THR A 19 11.32 10.56 -10.20
N VAL A 20 10.25 11.35 -10.23
CA VAL A 20 9.01 11.02 -10.93
C VAL A 20 8.93 11.86 -12.20
N ASP A 21 8.76 11.19 -13.34
CA ASP A 21 8.38 11.85 -14.58
C ASP A 21 6.91 12.29 -14.49
N LEU A 22 6.67 13.60 -14.49
CA LEU A 22 5.32 14.15 -14.36
C LEU A 22 4.44 13.84 -15.58
N ALA A 23 5.05 13.65 -16.75
CA ALA A 23 4.31 13.20 -17.93
C ALA A 23 3.79 11.76 -17.76
N SER A 24 4.50 10.92 -16.99
CA SER A 24 4.11 9.54 -16.72
C SER A 24 3.06 9.38 -15.62
N VAL A 25 2.56 10.48 -15.04
CA VAL A 25 1.53 10.48 -13.98
C VAL A 25 0.37 11.43 -14.31
N ALA A 26 0.22 11.80 -15.57
CA ALA A 26 -0.88 12.62 -16.06
C ALA A 26 -2.12 11.79 -16.42
N GLY A 27 -3.31 12.41 -16.35
CA GLY A 27 -4.57 11.81 -16.77
C GLY A 27 -4.92 10.54 -15.97
N ASP A 28 -5.26 9.46 -16.67
CA ASP A 28 -5.63 8.17 -16.06
C ASP A 28 -4.42 7.26 -15.76
N GLU A 29 -3.20 7.70 -16.07
CA GLU A 29 -1.99 6.90 -15.88
C GLU A 29 -1.75 6.49 -14.41
N PRO A 30 -1.95 7.36 -13.40
CA PRO A 30 -1.83 6.96 -11.99
C PRO A 30 -2.76 5.81 -11.62
N THR A 31 -3.97 5.76 -12.19
CA THR A 31 -4.93 4.68 -11.93
C THR A 31 -4.44 3.36 -12.52
N LYS A 32 -3.87 3.38 -13.72
CA LYS A 32 -3.27 2.18 -14.34
C LYS A 32 -2.07 1.68 -13.54
N GLN A 33 -1.17 2.58 -13.13
CA GLN A 33 0.00 2.23 -12.33
C GLN A 33 -0.41 1.64 -10.98
N ALA A 34 -1.37 2.26 -10.28
CA ALA A 34 -1.92 1.73 -9.04
C ALA A 34 -2.54 0.34 -9.24
N GLY A 35 -3.32 0.14 -10.31
CA GLY A 35 -3.91 -1.15 -10.65
C GLY A 35 -2.84 -2.23 -10.93
N SER A 36 -1.79 -1.91 -11.68
CA SER A 36 -0.67 -2.82 -11.95
C SER A 36 0.02 -3.27 -10.66
N VAL A 37 0.33 -2.33 -9.77
CA VAL A 37 0.96 -2.62 -8.47
C VAL A 37 0.03 -3.47 -7.60
N LEU A 38 -1.27 -3.14 -7.54
CA LEU A 38 -2.24 -3.93 -6.77
C LEU A 38 -2.41 -5.35 -7.31
N ASN A 39 -2.39 -5.54 -8.63
CA ASN A 39 -2.44 -6.89 -9.21
C ASN A 39 -1.25 -7.74 -8.76
N ARG A 40 -0.04 -7.17 -8.77
CA ARG A 40 1.17 -7.86 -8.29
C ARG A 40 1.11 -8.12 -6.78
N LEU A 41 0.66 -7.14 -6.00
CA LEU A 41 0.48 -7.25 -4.55
C LEU A 41 -0.52 -8.36 -4.19
N ASN A 42 -1.68 -8.39 -4.86
CA ASN A 42 -2.70 -9.41 -4.66
C ASN A 42 -2.20 -10.80 -5.06
N ALA A 43 -1.48 -10.92 -6.17
CA ALA A 43 -0.88 -12.19 -6.59
C ALA A 43 0.16 -12.69 -5.56
N ALA A 44 1.01 -11.80 -5.06
CA ALA A 44 1.99 -12.13 -4.02
C ALA A 44 1.31 -12.57 -2.71
N LEU A 45 0.28 -11.85 -2.29
CA LEU A 45 -0.53 -12.22 -1.13
C LEU A 45 -1.19 -13.57 -1.34
N ALA A 46 -1.84 -13.82 -2.48
CA ALA A 46 -2.50 -15.09 -2.80
C ALA A 46 -1.51 -16.27 -2.76
N ALA A 47 -0.31 -16.08 -3.31
CA ALA A 47 0.75 -17.08 -3.34
C ALA A 47 1.52 -17.22 -2.01
N ASN A 48 1.25 -16.39 -1.00
CA ASN A 48 2.07 -16.25 0.21
C ASN A 48 3.56 -16.02 -0.09
N ASN A 49 3.87 -15.28 -1.17
CA ASN A 49 5.23 -15.04 -1.64
C ASN A 49 5.78 -13.73 -1.06
N ALA A 50 6.61 -13.83 -0.03
CA ALA A 50 7.19 -12.69 0.67
C ALA A 50 8.09 -11.84 -0.22
N GLU A 51 8.94 -12.46 -1.05
CA GLU A 51 9.87 -11.74 -1.94
C GLU A 51 9.11 -10.94 -3.02
N MET A 52 8.08 -11.55 -3.60
CA MET A 52 7.24 -10.86 -4.58
C MET A 52 6.48 -9.70 -3.92
N LEU A 53 6.01 -9.88 -2.68
CA LEU A 53 5.32 -8.83 -1.93
C LEU A 53 6.27 -7.70 -1.58
N GLU A 54 7.48 -8.01 -1.14
CA GLU A 54 8.55 -7.06 -0.86
C GLU A 54 8.90 -6.21 -2.10
N SER A 55 8.98 -6.86 -3.28
CA SER A 55 9.27 -6.17 -4.55
C SER A 55 8.20 -5.17 -5.00
N CYS A 56 7.04 -5.14 -4.35
CA CYS A 56 5.99 -4.14 -4.62
C CYS A 56 6.28 -2.79 -3.95
N PHE A 57 7.25 -2.72 -3.05
CA PHE A 57 7.61 -1.51 -2.32
C PHE A 57 8.88 -0.87 -2.87
N PHE A 58 9.01 0.43 -2.67
CA PHE A 58 10.20 1.15 -3.10
C PHE A 58 11.41 0.72 -2.23
N PRO A 59 12.50 0.19 -2.82
CA PRO A 59 13.54 -0.51 -2.07
C PRO A 59 14.27 0.36 -1.03
N SER A 60 14.53 1.63 -1.36
CA SER A 60 15.27 2.52 -0.47
C SER A 60 14.41 3.13 0.64
N GLN A 61 13.08 3.16 0.45
CA GLN A 61 12.18 3.78 1.41
C GLN A 61 10.75 3.26 1.26
N ALA A 62 10.25 2.59 2.29
CA ALA A 62 8.89 2.08 2.32
C ALA A 62 8.28 2.22 3.71
N TYR A 63 7.03 2.69 3.74
CA TYR A 63 6.22 2.79 4.95
C TYR A 63 4.84 2.25 4.67
N TRP A 64 4.34 1.44 5.58
CA TRP A 64 2.97 0.96 5.55
C TRP A 64 2.29 1.28 6.86
N LYS A 65 1.16 1.98 6.77
CA LYS A 65 0.31 2.26 7.93
C LYS A 65 -1.04 1.61 7.70
N ASP A 66 -1.40 0.69 8.59
CA ASP A 66 -2.73 0.10 8.60
C ASP A 66 -3.42 0.30 9.94
N GLN A 67 -4.75 0.23 9.87
CA GLN A 67 -5.61 0.14 11.03
C GLN A 67 -6.23 -1.25 11.05
N LEU A 68 -5.94 -2.02 12.10
CA LEU A 68 -6.60 -3.31 12.28
C LEU A 68 -8.03 -3.07 12.78
N ALA A 69 -9.01 -3.50 11.97
CA ALA A 69 -10.44 -3.25 12.17
C ALA A 69 -11.00 -3.73 13.54
N LEU A 70 -10.31 -4.62 14.24
CA LEU A 70 -10.79 -5.24 15.47
C LEU A 70 -10.05 -4.80 16.74
N THR A 71 -8.90 -4.12 16.62
CA THR A 71 -8.10 -3.72 17.79
C THR A 71 -7.86 -2.22 17.89
N TYR A 72 -8.31 -1.43 16.90
CA TYR A 72 -8.00 0.00 16.78
C TYR A 72 -6.49 0.33 16.88
N HIS A 73 -5.63 -0.67 16.69
CA HIS A 73 -4.19 -0.47 16.69
C HIS A 73 -3.78 0.09 15.33
N LEU A 74 -3.27 1.31 15.34
CA LEU A 74 -2.50 1.86 14.24
C LEU A 74 -1.12 1.25 14.28
N ARG A 75 -0.78 0.47 13.26
CA ARG A 75 0.58 -0.08 13.11
C ARG A 75 1.27 0.69 12.01
N THR A 76 2.55 0.96 12.21
CA THR A 76 3.42 1.53 11.18
C THR A 76 4.59 0.61 11.02
N PHE A 77 4.81 0.13 9.81
CA PHE A 77 5.93 -0.71 9.44
C PHE A 77 6.84 0.07 8.51
N ALA A 78 8.15 -0.04 8.76
CA ALA A 78 9.18 0.55 7.93
C ALA A 78 10.00 -0.57 7.30
N THR A 79 10.49 -0.33 6.08
CA THR A 79 11.21 -1.27 5.19
C THR A 79 10.33 -2.28 4.46
N PRO A 80 10.62 -2.58 3.17
CA PRO A 80 9.86 -3.52 2.37
C PRO A 80 9.65 -4.91 3.03
N GLY A 81 10.71 -5.55 3.51
CA GLY A 81 10.63 -6.89 4.10
C GLY A 81 9.77 -6.97 5.35
N VAL A 82 9.87 -5.97 6.24
CA VAL A 82 9.02 -5.91 7.46
C VAL A 82 7.55 -5.71 7.08
N ILE A 83 7.26 -4.86 6.09
CA ILE A 83 5.89 -4.67 5.59
C ILE A 83 5.36 -6.00 5.03
N ALA A 84 6.11 -6.68 4.18
CA ALA A 84 5.70 -7.94 3.56
C ALA A 84 5.39 -9.02 4.62
N ALA A 85 6.28 -9.21 5.60
CA ALA A 85 6.09 -10.17 6.68
C ALA A 85 4.80 -9.88 7.48
N ASN A 86 4.58 -8.62 7.87
CA ASN A 86 3.42 -8.23 8.67
C ASN A 86 2.10 -8.33 7.88
N LEU A 87 2.11 -8.08 6.57
CA LEU A 87 0.95 -8.26 5.71
C LEU A 87 0.56 -9.75 5.60
N LEU A 88 1.53 -10.65 5.43
CA LEU A 88 1.28 -12.10 5.38
C LEU A 88 0.80 -12.66 6.71
N GLU A 89 1.40 -12.21 7.82
CA GLU A 89 0.94 -12.55 9.16
C GLU A 89 -0.51 -12.07 9.37
N THR A 90 -0.82 -10.83 9.00
CA THR A 90 -2.16 -10.25 9.12
C THR A 90 -3.18 -11.01 8.28
N LYS A 91 -2.85 -11.34 7.03
CA LYS A 91 -3.68 -12.16 6.15
C LYS A 91 -4.03 -13.49 6.83
N THR A 92 -3.04 -14.15 7.44
CA THR A 92 -3.21 -15.44 8.12
C THR A 92 -4.08 -15.31 9.36
N LEU A 93 -3.76 -14.37 10.26
CA LEU A 93 -4.48 -14.16 11.52
C LEU A 93 -5.95 -13.76 11.31
N ARG A 94 -6.24 -13.02 10.23
CA ARG A 94 -7.57 -12.48 9.95
C ARG A 94 -8.33 -13.27 8.89
N LYS A 95 -7.71 -14.32 8.32
CA LYS A 95 -8.28 -15.12 7.23
C LYS A 95 -8.79 -14.23 6.09
N VAL A 96 -8.02 -13.20 5.74
CA VAL A 96 -8.40 -12.28 4.66
C VAL A 96 -8.49 -13.07 3.36
N THR A 97 -9.68 -13.05 2.76
CA THR A 97 -9.97 -13.60 1.45
C THR A 97 -10.30 -12.46 0.48
N GLY A 98 -10.06 -12.69 -0.82
CA GLY A 98 -10.30 -11.69 -1.86
C GLY A 98 -9.08 -10.80 -2.17
N GLU A 99 -9.36 -9.67 -2.80
CA GLU A 99 -8.35 -8.78 -3.40
C GLU A 99 -8.46 -7.36 -2.85
N ILE A 100 -7.33 -6.69 -2.69
CA ILE A 100 -7.26 -5.26 -2.43
C ILE A 100 -7.53 -4.52 -3.74
N ARG A 101 -8.45 -3.55 -3.73
CA ARG A 101 -8.86 -2.77 -4.90
C ARG A 101 -8.86 -1.28 -4.60
N VAL A 102 -8.56 -0.47 -5.61
CA VAL A 102 -8.83 0.97 -5.57
C VAL A 102 -10.30 1.20 -5.91
N ASN A 103 -11.02 1.91 -5.04
CA ASN A 103 -12.33 2.44 -5.36
C ASN A 103 -12.16 3.88 -5.88
N GLY A 104 -12.56 4.13 -7.13
CA GLY A 104 -12.43 5.44 -7.78
C GLY A 104 -11.12 5.59 -8.57
N LYS A 105 -10.78 6.84 -8.91
CA LYS A 105 -9.56 7.17 -9.66
C LYS A 105 -8.41 7.47 -8.71
N ALA A 106 -7.23 6.91 -8.99
CA ALA A 106 -6.01 7.29 -8.30
C ALA A 106 -5.51 8.64 -8.81
N GLN A 107 -4.96 9.46 -7.91
CA GLN A 107 -4.37 10.75 -8.22
C GLN A 107 -2.95 10.81 -7.69
N PHE A 108 -2.04 11.39 -8.47
CA PHE A 108 -0.69 11.67 -8.02
C PHE A 108 -0.65 13.05 -7.35
N SER A 109 -0.09 13.13 -6.14
CA SER A 109 0.10 14.38 -5.40
C SER A 109 1.58 14.65 -5.16
N GLN A 110 2.04 15.81 -5.63
CA GLN A 110 3.42 16.26 -5.44
C GLN A 110 3.68 16.74 -4.01
N ASP A 111 2.66 17.26 -3.32
CA ASP A 111 2.78 17.88 -1.99
C ASP A 111 3.11 16.88 -0.87
N LEU A 112 2.87 15.59 -1.11
CA LEU A 112 3.16 14.52 -0.15
C LEU A 112 4.07 13.42 -0.72
N SER A 113 4.61 13.57 -1.94
CA SER A 113 5.46 12.54 -2.57
C SER A 113 4.90 11.12 -2.40
N THR A 114 3.57 10.98 -2.43
CA THR A 114 2.86 9.74 -2.14
C THR A 114 1.63 9.65 -3.04
N LEU A 115 1.31 8.42 -3.48
CA LEU A 115 0.05 8.14 -4.14
C LEU A 115 -1.06 8.15 -3.07
N VAL A 116 -1.99 9.09 -3.17
CA VAL A 116 -3.15 9.17 -2.28
C VAL A 116 -4.36 8.60 -3.01
N SER A 117 -4.84 7.45 -2.55
CA SER A 117 -6.18 6.98 -2.87
C SER A 117 -7.10 7.42 -1.74
N ASN A 118 -8.13 8.21 -2.03
CA ASN A 118 -9.18 8.56 -1.07
C ASN A 118 -10.02 7.31 -0.77
N CYS A 119 -9.50 6.40 0.06
CA CYS A 119 -10.28 5.33 0.67
C CYS A 119 -10.99 5.87 1.92
N LEU A 120 -11.87 6.86 1.74
CA LEU A 120 -12.76 7.32 2.81
C LEU A 120 -14.17 6.82 2.51
N ASN A 121 -14.67 5.99 3.45
CA ASN A 121 -15.97 5.30 3.51
C ASN A 121 -16.17 4.05 2.64
N SER A 122 -15.85 2.90 3.26
CA SER A 122 -16.81 1.85 3.64
C SER A 122 -16.28 0.44 3.36
N GLY A 123 -15.65 -0.16 4.39
CA GLY A 123 -15.46 -1.61 4.52
C GLY A 123 -14.55 -2.30 3.48
N MET A 124 -13.83 -3.33 3.91
CA MET A 124 -13.56 -4.43 2.98
C MET A 124 -14.94 -4.98 2.56
N HIS A 125 -15.42 -4.61 1.39
CA HIS A 125 -16.53 -5.32 0.78
C HIS A 125 -15.94 -6.49 -0.01
N VAL A 126 -16.04 -7.68 0.60
CA VAL A 126 -15.77 -8.95 -0.07
C VAL A 126 -16.90 -9.14 -1.09
N SER A 127 -16.57 -9.09 -2.38
CA SER A 127 -17.51 -9.43 -3.44
C SER A 127 -17.31 -10.90 -3.77
N ASP A 128 -18.27 -11.72 -3.37
CA ASP A 128 -18.43 -13.08 -3.89
C ASP A 128 -18.93 -12.98 -5.33
N ARG A 129 -18.18 -13.55 -6.27
CA ARG A 129 -18.71 -13.80 -7.62
C ARG A 129 -19.68 -14.97 -7.52
N GLU A 130 -20.98 -14.69 -7.63
CA GLU A 130 -21.94 -15.71 -8.04
C GLU A 130 -21.60 -16.15 -9.46
N ALA A 131 -21.32 -17.45 -9.61
CA ALA A 131 -21.21 -18.11 -10.89
C ALA A 131 -22.62 -18.30 -11.45
N ASN A 132 -22.98 -17.55 -12.50
CA ASN A 132 -24.15 -17.88 -13.30
C ASN A 132 -23.80 -18.99 -14.29
N SER A 133 -24.42 -20.15 -14.05
CA SER A 133 -24.64 -21.23 -15.02
C SER A 133 -25.55 -20.80 -16.17
#